data_AF-A0A2M7H4A2-F1
#
_entry.id   AF-A0A2M7H4A2-F1
#
_cell.length_a   1.000
_cell.length_b   1.000
_cell.length_c   1.000
_cell.angle_alpha   90.00
_cell.angle_beta   90.00
_cell.angle_gamma   90.00
#
_symmetry.space_group_name_H-M   'P 1'
#
loop_
_entity.id
_entity.type
_entity.pdbx_description
1 polymer ?
#
loop_
_entity_poly.entity_id
_entity_poly.type
_entity_poly.pdbx_seq_one_letter_code
_entity_poly.pdbx_strand_id
1 'polypeptide(L)'
;MEIPFYILLIIYLIGILIFLVITFFNIYHLFKFGFFDFTGKLNAMVFVGFSVVIVAVSVLLLWNIPWFDSFDLFSLFESISGGSPIPTGSII
;
A
#
# COMPACT_ATOMS: atom_id res chain seq x y z
N MET A 1 -16.03 16.02 -6.23
CA MET A 1 -16.27 14.69 -6.83
C MET A 1 -15.77 13.69 -5.83
N GLU A 2 -16.66 12.93 -5.23
CA GLU A 2 -16.30 12.00 -4.17
C GLU A 2 -15.61 10.76 -4.74
N ILE A 3 -14.39 10.51 -4.30
CA ILE A 3 -13.67 9.28 -4.61
C ILE A 3 -13.74 8.36 -3.39
N PRO A 4 -14.30 7.15 -3.53
CA PRO A 4 -14.37 6.20 -2.44
C PRO A 4 -13.00 5.54 -2.17
N PHE A 5 -12.67 5.31 -0.90
CA PHE A 5 -11.35 4.80 -0.49
C PHE A 5 -11.06 3.38 -0.98
N TYR A 6 -12.08 2.56 -1.26
CA TYR A 6 -11.88 1.21 -1.79
C TYR A 6 -11.10 1.18 -3.12
N ILE A 7 -11.09 2.28 -3.90
CA ILE A 7 -10.30 2.36 -5.13
C ILE A 7 -8.81 2.26 -4.82
N LEU A 8 -8.34 2.95 -3.77
CA LEU A 8 -6.96 2.86 -3.30
C LEU A 8 -6.63 1.47 -2.76
N LEU A 9 -7.58 0.84 -2.07
CA LEU A 9 -7.44 -0.53 -1.58
C LEU A 9 -7.24 -1.53 -2.73
N ILE A 10 -8.02 -1.40 -3.81
CA ILE A 10 -7.88 -2.27 -5.00
C ILE A 10 -6.49 -2.15 -5.61
N ILE A 11 -6.01 -0.92 -5.80
CA ILE A 11 -4.66 -0.67 -6.35
C ILE A 11 -3.59 -1.28 -5.44
N TYR A 12 -3.73 -1.12 -4.13
CA TYR A 12 -2.84 -1.70 -3.13
C TYR A 12 -2.84 -3.24 -3.20
N LEU A 13 -4.00 -3.88 -3.30
CA LEU A 13 -4.13 -5.33 -3.41
C LEU A 13 -3.51 -5.88 -4.70
N ILE A 14 -3.67 -5.17 -5.82
CA ILE A 14 -2.99 -5.52 -7.08
C ILE A 14 -1.47 -5.48 -6.90
N GLY A 15 -0.96 -4.44 -6.23
CA GLY A 15 0.47 -4.33 -5.89
C GLY A 15 0.98 -5.51 -5.05
N ILE A 16 0.25 -5.90 -4.00
CA ILE A 16 0.57 -7.09 -3.19
C ILE A 16 0.56 -8.35 -4.05
N LEU A 17 -0.43 -8.51 -4.92
CA LEU A 17 -0.55 -9.71 -5.75
C LEU A 17 0.63 -9.83 -6.71
N ILE A 18 1.00 -8.74 -7.39
CA ILE A 18 2.19 -8.70 -8.26
C ILE A 18 3.45 -9.03 -7.46
N PHE A 19 3.60 -8.42 -6.28
CA PHE A 19 4.72 -8.68 -5.38
C PHE A 19 4.80 -10.16 -4.96
N LEU A 20 3.68 -10.80 -4.61
CA LEU A 20 3.61 -12.21 -4.25
C LEU A 20 4.01 -13.11 -5.42
N VAL A 21 3.52 -12.82 -6.63
CA VAL A 21 3.87 -13.57 -7.84
C VAL A 21 5.38 -13.49 -8.10
N ILE A 22 5.97 -12.28 -8.05
CA ILE A 22 7.42 -12.09 -8.24
C ILE A 22 8.21 -12.82 -7.16
N THR A 23 7.80 -12.69 -5.90
CA THR A 23 8.45 -13.35 -4.77
C THR A 23 8.41 -14.87 -4.91
N PHE A 24 7.27 -15.42 -5.34
CA PHE A 24 7.13 -16.85 -5.62
C PHE A 24 8.09 -17.31 -6.72
N PHE A 25 8.19 -16.57 -7.83
CA PHE A 25 9.14 -16.89 -8.90
C PHE A 25 10.59 -16.80 -8.45
N ASN A 26 10.93 -15.83 -7.60
CA ASN A 26 12.27 -15.71 -7.03
C ASN A 26 12.63 -16.89 -6.12
N ILE A 27 11.70 -17.29 -5.25
CA ILE A 27 11.87 -18.46 -4.39
C ILE A 27 12.02 -19.73 -5.24
N TYR A 28 11.16 -19.91 -6.25
CA TYR A 28 11.23 -21.05 -7.17
C TYR A 28 12.57 -21.10 -7.92
N HIS A 29 13.03 -19.98 -8.48
CA HIS A 29 14.31 -19.90 -9.17
C HIS A 29 15.47 -20.22 -8.25
N LEU A 30 15.41 -19.76 -6.99
CA LEU A 30 16.44 -20.05 -6.02
C LEU A 30 16.50 -21.54 -5.65
N PHE A 31 15.35 -22.21 -5.55
CA PHE A 31 15.32 -23.66 -5.33
C PHE A 31 15.82 -24.47 -6.53
N LYS A 32 15.54 -24.02 -7.76
CA LYS A 32 15.85 -24.76 -9.00
C LYS A 32 17.26 -24.49 -9.54
N PHE A 33 17.69 -23.22 -9.53
CA PHE A 33 18.92 -22.74 -10.16
C PHE A 33 19.94 -22.21 -9.17
N GLY A 34 19.54 -21.98 -7.92
CA GLY A 34 20.48 -21.77 -6.85
C GLY A 34 21.27 -23.05 -6.66
N PHE A 35 22.42 -23.15 -7.36
CA PHE A 35 23.53 -23.95 -6.87
C PHE A 35 23.62 -23.71 -5.36
N PHE A 36 23.87 -24.76 -4.58
CA PHE A 36 23.74 -24.85 -3.11
C PHE A 36 24.54 -23.82 -2.27
N ASP A 37 24.97 -22.72 -2.87
CA ASP A 37 25.58 -21.57 -2.28
C ASP A 37 24.71 -21.01 -1.14
N PHE A 38 25.27 -21.15 0.07
CA PHE A 38 24.67 -20.70 1.31
C PHE A 38 24.27 -19.23 1.26
N THR A 39 25.08 -18.42 0.56
CA THR A 39 24.86 -16.98 0.38
C THR A 39 23.52 -16.66 -0.28
N GLY A 40 23.15 -17.42 -1.32
CA GLY A 40 21.87 -17.22 -2.02
C GLY A 40 20.69 -17.51 -1.10
N LYS A 41 20.74 -18.62 -0.36
CA LYS A 41 19.69 -19.02 0.59
C LYS A 41 19.51 -18.01 1.71
N LEU A 42 20.62 -17.51 2.27
CA LEU A 42 20.59 -16.50 3.33
C LEU A 42 19.96 -15.19 2.84
N ASN A 43 20.37 -14.69 1.68
CA ASN A 43 19.80 -13.47 1.10
C ASN A 43 18.30 -13.60 0.82
N ALA A 44 17.86 -14.74 0.29
CA ALA A 44 16.44 -14.98 0.06
C ALA A 44 15.63 -15.05 1.35
N MET A 45 16.18 -15.69 2.40
CA MET A 45 15.53 -15.76 3.70
C MET A 45 15.38 -14.37 4.32
N VAL A 46 16.42 -13.53 4.24
CA VAL A 46 16.38 -12.13 4.71
C VAL A 46 15.34 -11.34 3.90
N PHE A 47 15.36 -11.44 2.57
CA PHE A 47 14.39 -10.76 1.70
C PHE A 47 12.95 -11.13 2.03
N VAL A 48 12.64 -12.44 2.14
CA VAL A 48 11.30 -12.92 2.48
C VAL A 48 10.91 -12.48 3.89
N GLY A 49 11.83 -12.58 4.87
CA GLY A 49 11.58 -12.16 6.24
C GLY A 49 11.20 -10.68 6.34
N PHE A 50 11.99 -9.79 5.74
CA PHE A 50 11.69 -8.36 5.69
C PHE A 50 10.38 -8.07 4.95
N SER A 51 10.12 -8.78 3.86
CA SER A 51 8.88 -8.61 3.09
C SER A 51 7.64 -8.95 3.91
N VAL A 52 7.68 -10.05 4.68
CA VAL A 52 6.58 -10.44 5.56
C VAL A 52 6.35 -9.38 6.65
N VAL A 53 7.43 -8.84 7.24
CA VAL A 53 7.32 -7.77 8.24
C VAL A 53 6.68 -6.51 7.63
N ILE A 54 7.11 -6.09 6.45
CA ILE A 54 6.55 -4.92 5.75
C ILE A 54 5.06 -5.12 5.47
N VAL A 55 4.66 -6.29 4.96
CA VAL A 55 3.24 -6.59 4.70
C VAL A 55 2.44 -6.59 6.00
N ALA A 56 2.96 -7.21 7.07
CA ALA A 56 2.28 -7.25 8.37
C ALA A 56 2.08 -5.85 8.96
N VAL A 57 3.12 -5.02 8.96
CA VAL A 57 3.04 -3.61 9.40
C VAL A 57 2.05 -2.83 8.53
N SER A 58 2.06 -3.04 7.22
CA SER A 58 1.12 -2.38 6.32
C SER A 58 -0.33 -2.75 6.65
N VAL A 59 -0.62 -4.04 6.89
CA VAL A 59 -1.96 -4.48 7.31
C VAL A 59 -2.38 -3.84 8.64
N LEU A 60 -1.48 -3.75 9.62
CA LEU A 60 -1.76 -3.10 10.90
C LEU A 60 -2.09 -1.60 10.74
N LEU A 61 -1.34 -0.89 9.90
CA LEU A 61 -1.58 0.53 9.61
C LEU A 61 -2.90 0.76 8.87
N LEU A 62 -3.29 -0.19 8.02
CA LEU A 62 -4.46 -0.11 7.16
C LEU A 62 -5.75 -0.66 7.79
N TRP A 63 -5.65 -1.34 8.93
CA TRP A 63 -6.78 -2.03 9.58
C TRP A 63 -7.91 -1.09 10.00
N ASN A 64 -7.58 0.12 10.46
CA ASN A 64 -8.56 1.08 11.00
C ASN A 64 -9.04 2.11 9.96
N ILE A 65 -8.69 1.93 8.68
CA ILE A 65 -9.13 2.85 7.62
C ILE A 65 -10.59 2.53 7.26
N PRO A 66 -11.50 3.53 7.25
CA PRO A 66 -12.88 3.32 6.88
C PRO A 66 -13.01 3.19 5.34
N TRP A 67 -12.77 1.99 4.81
CA TRP A 67 -12.71 1.74 3.36
C TRP A 67 -13.98 2.04 2.56
N PHE A 68 -15.13 2.15 3.24
CA PHE A 68 -16.42 2.48 2.65
C PHE A 68 -16.73 3.98 2.64
N ASP A 69 -15.90 4.80 3.27
CA ASP A 69 -16.03 6.25 3.22
C ASP A 69 -15.49 6.79 1.89
N SER A 70 -15.96 7.99 1.54
CA SER A 70 -15.48 8.77 0.42
C SER A 70 -14.69 9.98 0.89
N PHE A 71 -13.76 10.44 0.06
CA PHE A 71 -13.13 11.75 0.24
C PHE A 71 -13.47 12.65 -0.94
N ASP A 72 -13.68 13.93 -0.66
CA ASP A 72 -13.81 14.92 -1.70
C ASP A 72 -12.43 15.47 -2.06
N LEU A 73 -11.96 15.14 -3.27
CA LEU A 73 -10.69 15.64 -3.80
C LEU A 73 -10.65 17.17 -3.84
N PHE A 74 -11.80 17.81 -4.06
CA PHE A 74 -11.86 19.25 -4.30
C PHE A 74 -11.64 20.03 -3.01
N SER A 75 -12.26 19.60 -1.90
CA SER A 75 -12.03 20.19 -0.58
C SER A 75 -10.58 20.02 -0.10
N LEU A 76 -9.95 18.88 -0.41
CA LEU A 76 -8.52 18.67 -0.14
C LEU A 76 -7.66 19.67 -0.93
N PHE A 77 -7.94 19.84 -2.22
CA PHE A 77 -7.20 20.76 -3.09
C PHE A 77 -7.35 22.23 -2.67
N GLU A 78 -8.56 22.65 -2.27
CA GLU A 78 -8.81 23.99 -1.70
C GLU A 78 -7.99 24.22 -0.43
N SER A 79 -7.92 23.23 0.47
CA SER A 79 -7.12 23.32 1.69
C SER A 79 -5.61 23.45 1.43
N ILE A 80 -5.10 22.77 0.39
CA ILE A 80 -3.67 22.76 0.02
C ILE A 80 -3.29 24.04 -0.73
N SER A 81 -4.18 24.57 -1.56
CA SER A 81 -3.92 25.77 -2.36
C SER A 81 -3.90 27.08 -1.55
N GLY A 82 -4.07 27.00 -0.22
CA GLY A 82 -4.11 28.19 0.64
C GLY A 82 -5.35 29.05 0.43
N GLY A 83 -6.36 28.52 -0.26
CA GLY A 83 -7.67 29.13 -0.33
C GLY A 83 -8.31 29.04 1.05
N SER A 84 -8.08 30.03 1.92
CA SER A 84 -8.93 30.14 3.10
C SER A 84 -10.37 30.22 2.58
N PRO A 85 -11.30 29.36 3.02
CA PRO A 85 -12.70 29.67 2.82
C PRO A 85 -12.92 31.05 3.44
N ILE A 86 -13.42 32.00 2.65
CA ILE A 86 -14.02 33.20 3.21
C ILE A 86 -15.05 32.66 4.21
N PRO A 87 -14.95 33.00 5.51
CA PRO A 87 -16.01 32.66 6.43
C PRO A 87 -17.22 33.44 5.95
N THR A 88 -18.13 32.80 5.22
CA THR A 88 -19.51 33.25 5.12
C THR A 88 -20.13 33.01 6.49
N GLY A 89 -19.72 33.86 7.42
CA GLY A 89 -20.44 34.09 8.65
C GLY A 89 -21.88 34.42 8.28
N SER A 90 -22.78 33.57 8.77
CA SER A 90 -24.17 33.83 9.13
C SER A 90 -24.94 34.88 8.32
N ILE A 91 -25.96 34.43 7.60
CA ILE A 91 -27.25 35.14 7.66
C ILE A 91 -28.34 34.07 7.84
N ILE A 92 -28.71 33.89 9.12
CA ILE A 92 -30.02 33.48 9.68
C ILE A 92 -30.68 32.24 9.07
#